data_AF-A0A1E4M3S4-F1
#
_entry.id   AF-A0A1E4M3S4-F1
#
_cell.length_a   1.000
_cell.length_b   1.000
_cell.length_c   1.000
_cell.angle_alpha   90.00
_cell.angle_beta   90.00
_cell.angle_gamma   90.00
#
_symmetry.space_group_name_H-M   'P 1'
#
loop_
_entity.id
_entity.type
_entity.pdbx_description
1 polymer ?
#
loop_
_entity_poly.entity_id
_entity_poly.type
_entity_poly.pdbx_seq_one_letter_code
_entity_poly.pdbx_strand_id
1 'polypeptide(L)'
;MDWFSLTSDERAALTQRVVIVGSESTGKTTLARELVGHYRGIGGIWADTRWVAEYGREYTEVLLDRQGVRDADPEAEVHSAEWTAHDFAVIAQEQQRLEDAAAASGSPVLFCDTDAFATQLWERRYLGDSSTAALEAVPVSPPRGLYLLADVAGVAFEQDGIRDGEDYRELMHGWFVEELDRRGEHWTLVTGPRPERLATAIVAVDELLSRHFPTLA
;
A
#
# COMPACT_ATOMS: atom_id res chain seq x y z
N MET A 1 17.35 14.10 17.31
CA MET A 1 16.14 13.58 17.99
C MET A 1 16.43 12.15 18.41
N ASP A 2 16.17 11.76 19.65
CA ASP A 2 16.30 10.36 20.09
C ASP A 2 14.96 9.64 19.83
N TRP A 3 14.90 8.84 18.78
CA TRP A 3 13.69 8.10 18.39
C TRP A 3 13.24 7.11 19.48
N PHE A 4 14.20 6.52 20.19
CA PHE A 4 13.90 5.49 21.18
C PHE A 4 13.27 6.06 22.45
N SER A 5 13.50 7.34 22.75
CA SER A 5 12.87 8.02 23.89
C SER A 5 11.44 8.49 23.63
N LEU A 6 10.99 8.51 22.37
CA LEU A 6 9.63 8.94 22.01
C LEU A 6 8.59 7.93 22.52
N THR A 7 7.47 8.46 23.01
CA THR A 7 6.24 7.71 23.28
C THR A 7 5.63 7.14 22.00
N SER A 8 4.73 6.18 22.13
CA SER A 8 4.04 5.58 20.98
C SER A 8 3.28 6.61 20.13
N ASP A 9 2.64 7.59 20.78
CA ASP A 9 1.88 8.63 20.09
C ASP A 9 2.80 9.60 19.33
N GLU A 10 3.93 9.98 19.93
CA GLU A 10 4.94 10.81 19.26
C GLU A 10 5.54 10.09 18.05
N ARG A 11 5.82 8.79 18.16
CA ARG A 11 6.28 7.98 17.02
C ARG A 11 5.22 7.90 15.94
N ALA A 12 3.96 7.63 16.30
CA ALA A 12 2.86 7.54 15.34
C ALA A 12 2.68 8.85 14.54
N ALA A 13 2.84 9.98 15.22
CA ALA A 13 2.72 11.32 14.64
C ALA A 13 3.92 11.72 13.76
N LEU A 14 5.13 11.27 14.09
CA LEU A 14 6.35 11.64 13.36
C LEU A 14 6.73 10.66 12.24
N THR A 15 6.29 9.40 12.33
CA THR A 15 6.64 8.35 11.37
C THR A 15 6.23 8.75 9.96
N GLN A 16 7.20 8.67 9.04
CA GLN A 16 6.98 8.88 7.63
C GLN A 16 6.42 7.61 7.00
N ARG A 17 5.14 7.66 6.63
CA ARG A 17 4.46 6.58 5.90
C ARG A 17 4.81 6.69 4.42
N VAL A 18 5.47 5.65 3.90
CA VAL A 18 5.75 5.46 2.48
C VAL A 18 4.77 4.41 1.97
N VAL A 19 3.81 4.83 1.16
CA VAL A 19 2.73 3.96 0.68
C VAL A 19 3.05 3.50 -0.74
N ILE A 20 3.06 2.19 -0.97
CA ILE A 20 3.25 1.60 -2.29
C ILE A 20 1.88 1.34 -2.89
N VAL A 21 1.60 1.97 -4.02
CA VAL A 21 0.33 1.87 -4.75
C VAL A 21 0.57 1.45 -6.20
N GLY A 22 -0.50 1.07 -6.88
CA GLY A 22 -0.47 0.61 -8.26
C GLY A 22 -1.47 -0.50 -8.51
N SER A 23 -1.73 -0.74 -9.79
CA SER A 23 -2.67 -1.77 -10.23
C SER A 23 -2.26 -3.18 -9.80
N GLU A 24 -3.07 -4.17 -10.14
CA GLU A 24 -2.76 -5.56 -9.90
C GLU A 24 -1.39 -5.96 -10.49
N SER A 25 -0.65 -6.76 -9.71
CA SER A 25 0.56 -7.45 -10.15
C SER A 25 1.63 -6.53 -10.77
N THR A 26 1.89 -5.41 -10.12
CA THR A 26 2.99 -4.47 -10.44
C THR A 26 4.20 -4.61 -9.51
N GLY A 27 4.21 -5.62 -8.64
CA GLY A 27 5.33 -5.91 -7.74
C GLY A 27 5.36 -5.10 -6.44
N LYS A 28 4.23 -4.51 -6.03
CA LYS A 28 4.11 -3.67 -4.81
C LYS A 28 4.65 -4.36 -3.55
N THR A 29 4.14 -5.56 -3.25
CA THR A 29 4.56 -6.37 -2.09
C THR A 29 6.06 -6.64 -2.10
N THR A 30 6.61 -6.97 -3.27
CA THR A 30 8.03 -7.24 -3.43
C THR A 30 8.84 -5.99 -3.12
N LEU A 31 8.48 -4.85 -3.72
CA LEU A 31 9.17 -3.57 -3.49
C LEU A 31 9.10 -3.14 -2.02
N ALA A 32 7.93 -3.24 -1.39
CA ALA A 32 7.75 -2.89 0.03
C ALA A 32 8.66 -3.73 0.95
N ARG A 33 8.76 -5.04 0.69
CA ARG A 33 9.62 -5.96 1.45
C ARG A 33 11.10 -5.70 1.21
N GLU A 34 11.49 -5.37 -0.03
CA GLU A 34 12.86 -4.98 -0.35
C GLU A 34 13.28 -3.69 0.34
N LEU A 35 12.40 -2.69 0.38
CA LEU A 35 12.64 -1.44 1.12
C LEU A 35 12.83 -1.72 2.62
N VAL A 36 11.95 -2.52 3.25
CA VAL A 36 12.16 -2.93 4.64
C VAL A 36 13.50 -3.63 4.83
N GLY A 37 13.86 -4.54 3.94
CA GLY A 37 15.15 -5.24 3.98
C GLY A 37 16.33 -4.28 3.89
N HIS A 38 16.26 -3.30 2.99
CA HIS A 38 17.26 -2.25 2.83
C HIS A 38 17.44 -1.44 4.13
N TYR A 39 16.38 -0.83 4.64
CA TYR A 39 16.46 0.03 5.83
C TYR A 39 16.84 -0.75 7.09
N ARG A 40 16.29 -1.96 7.30
CA ARG A 40 16.74 -2.82 8.42
C ARG A 40 18.22 -3.19 8.31
N GLY A 41 18.73 -3.37 7.10
CA GLY A 41 20.14 -3.66 6.83
C GLY A 41 21.10 -2.54 7.23
N ILE A 42 20.64 -1.29 7.28
CA ILE A 42 21.40 -0.15 7.80
C ILE A 42 21.60 -0.27 9.32
N GLY A 43 20.61 -0.84 10.02
CA GLY A 43 20.64 -1.05 11.47
C GLY A 43 20.38 0.22 12.28
N GLY A 44 20.73 0.20 13.57
CA GLY A 44 20.48 1.31 14.49
C GLY A 44 18.98 1.61 14.62
N ILE A 45 18.60 2.88 14.44
CA ILE A 45 17.20 3.35 14.47
C ILE A 45 16.31 2.68 13.42
N TRP A 46 16.89 2.13 12.34
CA TRP A 46 16.18 1.51 11.23
C TRP A 46 15.95 0.01 11.43
N ALA A 47 16.54 -0.61 12.46
CA ALA A 47 16.41 -2.05 12.73
C ALA A 47 14.92 -2.47 12.92
N ASP A 48 14.10 -1.57 13.45
CA ASP A 48 12.66 -1.74 13.65
C ASP A 48 11.81 -1.15 12.52
N THR A 49 12.38 -0.96 11.31
CA THR A 49 11.61 -0.56 10.13
C THR A 49 10.55 -1.62 9.85
N ARG A 50 9.31 -1.22 9.58
CA ARG A 50 8.18 -2.14 9.45
C ARG A 50 7.52 -2.06 8.08
N TRP A 51 6.77 -3.12 7.79
CA TRP A 51 5.90 -3.23 6.64
C TRP A 51 4.50 -3.65 7.10
N VAL A 52 3.48 -3.01 6.54
CA VAL A 52 2.07 -3.40 6.67
C VAL A 52 1.64 -3.97 5.33
N ALA A 53 1.20 -5.23 5.33
CA ALA A 53 0.73 -5.91 4.14
C ALA A 53 -0.63 -5.36 3.67
N GLU A 54 -0.96 -5.62 2.40
CA GLU A 54 -2.27 -5.32 1.83
C GLU A 54 -3.34 -6.21 2.47
N TYR A 55 -4.14 -5.63 3.38
CA TYR A 55 -5.18 -6.38 4.10
C TYR A 55 -6.30 -6.89 3.17
N GLY A 56 -6.56 -6.21 2.04
CA GLY A 56 -7.53 -6.66 1.04
C GLY A 56 -7.25 -8.08 0.52
N ARG A 57 -5.98 -8.50 0.47
CA ARG A 57 -5.59 -9.87 0.11
C ARG A 57 -6.02 -10.89 1.16
N GLU A 58 -5.78 -10.58 2.44
CA GLU A 58 -6.22 -11.45 3.55
C GLU A 58 -7.76 -11.51 3.63
N TYR A 59 -8.41 -10.36 3.43
CA TYR A 59 -9.87 -10.27 3.46
C TYR A 59 -10.53 -11.05 2.32
N THR A 60 -9.87 -11.17 1.16
CA THR A 60 -10.41 -11.98 0.06
C THR A 60 -10.54 -13.45 0.46
N GLU A 61 -9.56 -14.02 1.16
CA GLU A 61 -9.66 -15.40 1.65
C GLU A 61 -10.83 -15.56 2.64
N VAL A 62 -11.08 -14.54 3.46
CA VAL A 62 -12.23 -14.48 4.37
C VAL A 62 -13.55 -14.46 3.58
N LEU A 63 -13.64 -13.72 2.47
CA LEU A 63 -14.83 -13.69 1.63
C LEU A 63 -15.09 -15.03 0.94
N LEU A 64 -14.06 -15.63 0.35
CA LEU A 64 -14.18 -16.90 -0.37
C LEU A 64 -14.65 -18.04 0.55
N ASP A 65 -14.18 -18.06 1.79
CA ASP A 65 -14.66 -18.98 2.84
C ASP A 65 -16.11 -18.69 3.23
N ARG A 66 -16.42 -17.44 3.60
CA ARG A 66 -17.78 -17.03 4.04
C ARG A 66 -18.86 -17.28 3.00
N GLN A 67 -18.52 -17.16 1.71
CA GLN A 67 -19.44 -17.36 0.60
C GLN A 67 -19.51 -18.81 0.13
N GLY A 68 -18.76 -19.74 0.75
CA GLY A 68 -18.71 -21.14 0.35
C GLY A 68 -18.11 -21.36 -1.04
N VAL A 69 -17.38 -20.37 -1.56
CA VAL A 69 -16.76 -20.45 -2.89
C VAL A 69 -15.69 -21.53 -2.89
N ARG A 70 -14.90 -21.63 -1.81
CA ARG A 70 -13.89 -22.69 -1.63
C ARG A 70 -14.48 -24.09 -1.51
N ASP A 71 -15.69 -24.22 -0.98
CA ASP A 71 -16.38 -25.50 -0.88
C ASP A 71 -16.88 -25.99 -2.24
N ALA A 72 -17.29 -25.04 -3.10
CA ALA A 72 -17.75 -25.32 -4.45
C ALA A 72 -16.58 -25.54 -5.44
N ASP A 73 -15.49 -24.78 -5.26
CA ASP A 73 -14.28 -24.86 -6.05
C ASP A 73 -13.05 -24.50 -5.18
N PRO A 74 -12.27 -25.50 -4.72
CA PRO A 74 -11.06 -25.25 -3.94
C PRO A 74 -10.01 -24.41 -4.67
N GLU A 75 -10.05 -24.37 -6.00
CA GLU A 75 -9.14 -23.58 -6.85
C GLU A 75 -9.74 -22.22 -7.25
N ALA A 76 -10.93 -21.86 -6.72
CA ALA A 76 -11.64 -20.64 -7.12
C ALA A 76 -10.77 -19.37 -7.06
N GLU A 77 -10.97 -18.48 -8.02
CA GLU A 77 -10.14 -17.29 -8.15
C GLU A 77 -10.54 -16.21 -7.13
N VAL A 78 -9.61 -15.29 -6.81
CA VAL A 78 -9.80 -14.15 -5.89
C VAL A 78 -11.02 -13.29 -6.28
N HIS A 79 -11.29 -13.15 -7.58
CA HIS A 79 -12.45 -12.43 -8.13
C HIS A 79 -13.76 -13.22 -8.08
N SER A 80 -13.74 -14.48 -7.63
CA SER A 80 -14.94 -15.32 -7.52
C SER A 80 -15.82 -14.94 -6.33
N ALA A 81 -15.31 -14.12 -5.42
CA ALA A 81 -16.10 -13.55 -4.34
C ALA A 81 -17.00 -12.42 -4.85
N GLU A 82 -18.25 -12.39 -4.39
CA GLU A 82 -19.10 -11.21 -4.49
C GLU A 82 -18.63 -10.14 -3.50
N TRP A 83 -18.30 -8.96 -4.01
CA TRP A 83 -17.85 -7.84 -3.19
C TRP A 83 -19.01 -6.90 -2.85
N THR A 84 -19.05 -6.40 -1.62
CA THR A 84 -20.01 -5.38 -1.19
C THR A 84 -19.31 -4.12 -0.69
N ALA A 85 -20.05 -3.01 -0.63
CA ALA A 85 -19.53 -1.75 -0.10
C ALA A 85 -19.05 -1.90 1.36
N HIS A 86 -19.70 -2.77 2.15
CA HIS A 86 -19.28 -3.06 3.51
C HIS A 86 -17.88 -3.69 3.58
N ASP A 87 -17.54 -4.56 2.63
CA ASP A 87 -16.23 -5.21 2.58
C ASP A 87 -15.10 -4.21 2.39
N PHE A 88 -15.28 -3.25 1.47
CA PHE A 88 -14.31 -2.17 1.26
C PHE A 88 -14.18 -1.25 2.48
N ALA A 89 -15.27 -0.96 3.19
CA ALA A 89 -15.22 -0.23 4.44
C ALA A 89 -14.41 -0.96 5.52
N VAL A 90 -14.62 -2.27 5.67
CA VAL A 90 -13.86 -3.11 6.62
C VAL A 90 -12.37 -3.13 6.25
N ILE A 91 -12.06 -3.30 4.97
CA ILE A 91 -10.67 -3.32 4.50
C ILE A 91 -9.98 -1.98 4.79
N ALA A 92 -10.62 -0.86 4.45
CA ALA A 92 -10.05 0.47 4.67
C ALA A 92 -9.77 0.73 6.16
N GLN A 93 -10.72 0.39 7.03
CA GLN A 93 -10.56 0.58 8.49
C GLN A 93 -9.44 -0.29 9.05
N GLU A 94 -9.37 -1.55 8.66
CA GLU A 94 -8.37 -2.46 9.19
C GLU A 94 -6.97 -2.13 8.68
N GLN A 95 -6.85 -1.79 7.38
CA GLN A 95 -5.61 -1.29 6.80
C GLN A 95 -5.10 -0.08 7.60
N GLN A 96 -5.94 0.94 7.82
CA GLN A 96 -5.59 2.12 8.60
C GLN A 96 -5.16 1.77 10.03
N ARG A 97 -5.89 0.86 10.69
CA ARG A 97 -5.58 0.41 12.06
C ARG A 97 -4.22 -0.26 12.15
N LEU A 98 -3.88 -1.10 11.16
CA LEU A 98 -2.59 -1.79 11.08
C LEU A 98 -1.45 -0.80 10.83
N GLU A 99 -1.66 0.18 9.95
CA GLU A 99 -0.71 1.28 9.72
C GLU A 99 -0.42 2.08 10.97
N ASP A 100 -1.46 2.46 11.72
CA ASP A 100 -1.30 3.25 12.95
C ASP A 100 -0.57 2.47 14.05
N ALA A 101 -0.92 1.20 14.23
CA ALA A 101 -0.22 0.34 15.17
C ALA A 101 1.27 0.16 14.80
N ALA A 102 1.57 0.02 13.51
CA ALA A 102 2.94 -0.13 13.02
C ALA A 102 3.74 1.16 13.20
N ALA A 103 3.16 2.33 12.88
CA ALA A 103 3.78 3.63 13.04
C ALA A 103 4.06 3.98 14.52
N ALA A 104 3.17 3.56 15.42
CA ALA A 104 3.32 3.81 16.86
C ALA A 104 4.49 3.07 17.52
N SER A 105 5.07 2.07 16.86
CA SER A 105 6.11 1.25 17.48
C SER A 105 7.27 0.83 16.56
N GLY A 106 7.33 1.37 15.34
CA GLY A 106 8.40 1.13 14.37
C GLY A 106 9.53 2.17 14.40
N SER A 107 10.33 2.15 13.34
CA SER A 107 11.35 3.17 13.03
C SER A 107 10.74 4.48 12.51
N PRO A 108 11.55 5.52 12.24
CA PRO A 108 11.06 6.76 11.62
C PRO A 108 10.38 6.61 10.25
N VAL A 109 10.56 5.46 9.58
CA VAL A 109 9.87 5.11 8.33
C VAL A 109 9.02 3.85 8.48
N LEU A 110 7.85 3.87 7.83
CA LEU A 110 6.94 2.73 7.71
C LEU A 110 6.58 2.53 6.22
N PHE A 111 6.64 1.29 5.75
CA PHE A 111 6.21 0.92 4.40
C PHE A 111 4.82 0.29 4.42
N CYS A 112 3.88 0.85 3.68
CA CYS A 112 2.51 0.32 3.59
C CYS A 112 2.29 -0.25 2.19
N ASP A 113 1.98 -1.55 2.09
CA ASP A 113 1.54 -2.15 0.82
C ASP A 113 0.05 -1.92 0.70
N THR A 114 -0.24 -0.84 -0.03
CA THR A 114 -1.49 -0.10 -0.12
C THR A 114 -1.92 0.60 1.18
N ASP A 115 -2.94 1.44 1.05
CA ASP A 115 -3.60 2.18 2.13
C ASP A 115 -5.12 2.29 1.87
N ALA A 116 -5.84 2.96 2.77
CA ALA A 116 -7.27 3.19 2.62
C ALA A 116 -7.64 3.98 1.34
N PHE A 117 -6.72 4.77 0.77
CA PHE A 117 -6.95 5.44 -0.50
C PHE A 117 -6.93 4.44 -1.66
N ALA A 118 -5.94 3.55 -1.72
CA ALA A 118 -5.92 2.49 -2.72
C ALA A 118 -7.18 1.61 -2.66
N THR A 119 -7.69 1.32 -1.45
CA THR A 119 -8.97 0.61 -1.27
C THR A 119 -10.16 1.34 -1.90
N GLN A 120 -10.19 2.68 -1.91
CA GLN A 120 -11.25 3.45 -2.60
C GLN A 120 -11.21 3.23 -4.12
N LEU A 121 -10.02 3.15 -4.72
CA LEU A 121 -9.90 2.89 -6.16
C LEU A 121 -10.25 1.44 -6.51
N TRP A 122 -9.96 0.50 -5.62
CA TRP A 122 -10.47 -0.87 -5.76
C TRP A 122 -11.99 -0.93 -5.62
N GLU A 123 -12.58 -0.25 -4.63
CA GLU A 123 -14.05 -0.18 -4.49
C GLU A 123 -14.70 0.34 -5.77
N ARG A 124 -14.16 1.44 -6.33
CA ARG A 124 -14.58 1.99 -7.61
C ARG A 124 -14.53 0.95 -8.74
N ARG A 125 -13.46 0.15 -8.80
CA ARG A 125 -13.29 -0.90 -9.82
C ARG A 125 -14.38 -1.98 -9.74
N TYR A 126 -14.77 -2.39 -8.53
CA TYR A 126 -15.72 -3.49 -8.33
C TYR A 126 -17.19 -3.03 -8.31
N LEU A 127 -17.47 -1.88 -7.70
CA LEU A 127 -18.84 -1.43 -7.41
C LEU A 127 -19.23 -0.17 -8.21
N GLY A 128 -18.28 0.43 -8.92
CA GLY A 128 -18.47 1.64 -9.71
C GLY A 128 -18.38 2.93 -8.89
N ASP A 129 -18.41 4.05 -9.61
CA ASP A 129 -18.15 5.40 -9.08
C ASP A 129 -19.14 5.90 -8.01
N SER A 130 -20.29 5.21 -7.84
CA SER A 130 -21.30 5.58 -6.83
C SER A 130 -21.01 5.02 -5.44
N SER A 131 -20.09 4.06 -5.30
CA SER A 131 -19.76 3.46 -4.01
C SER A 131 -18.64 4.25 -3.32
N THR A 132 -18.90 4.69 -2.09
CA THR A 132 -18.02 5.59 -1.32
C THR A 132 -17.68 5.03 0.07
N ALA A 133 -17.92 3.75 0.32
CA ALA A 133 -17.89 3.20 1.66
C ALA A 133 -16.47 3.16 2.26
N ALA A 134 -15.43 2.89 1.47
CA ALA A 134 -14.04 2.98 1.95
C ALA A 134 -13.66 4.41 2.38
N LEU A 135 -14.10 5.41 1.61
CA LEU A 135 -13.88 6.82 1.92
C LEU A 135 -14.67 7.24 3.18
N GLU A 136 -15.93 6.84 3.29
CA GLU A 136 -16.78 7.13 4.45
C GLU A 136 -16.26 6.45 5.72
N ALA A 137 -15.68 5.27 5.59
CA ALA A 137 -15.12 4.51 6.69
C ALA A 137 -13.80 5.09 7.22
N VAL A 138 -13.00 5.70 6.34
CA VAL A 138 -11.74 6.40 6.67
C VAL A 138 -11.69 7.76 5.97
N PRO A 139 -12.48 8.76 6.44
CA PRO A 139 -12.61 10.05 5.76
C PRO A 139 -11.37 10.94 5.94
N VAL A 140 -10.59 10.68 7.00
CA VAL A 140 -9.35 11.36 7.32
C VAL A 140 -8.35 10.31 7.71
N SER A 141 -7.15 10.41 7.16
CA SER A 141 -6.05 9.55 7.58
C SER A 141 -4.77 10.34 7.80
N PRO A 142 -3.82 9.81 8.60
CA PRO A 142 -2.58 10.50 8.92
C PRO A 142 -1.79 10.87 7.67
N PRO A 143 -0.97 11.94 7.66
CA PRO A 143 -0.21 12.34 6.48
C PRO A 143 0.66 11.21 5.91
N ARG A 144 0.76 11.15 4.57
CA ARG A 144 1.61 10.22 3.86
C ARG A 144 2.82 11.01 3.42
N GLY A 145 4.00 10.54 3.79
CA GLY A 145 5.23 11.25 3.43
C GLY A 145 5.53 11.12 1.94
N LEU A 146 5.23 9.95 1.37
CA LEU A 146 5.47 9.64 -0.03
C LEU A 146 4.58 8.50 -0.51
N TYR A 147 4.05 8.62 -1.72
CA TYR A 147 3.51 7.51 -2.49
C TYR A 147 4.53 7.02 -3.53
N LEU A 148 4.74 5.71 -3.59
CA LEU A 148 5.50 5.05 -4.65
C LEU A 148 4.50 4.38 -5.58
N LEU A 149 4.29 4.94 -6.77
CA LEU A 149 3.40 4.36 -7.78
C LEU A 149 4.17 3.34 -8.61
N ALA A 150 3.88 2.06 -8.41
CA ALA A 150 4.46 0.97 -9.18
C ALA A 150 3.91 0.97 -10.61
N ASP A 151 4.81 1.19 -11.57
CA ASP A 151 4.46 1.27 -12.99
C ASP A 151 3.98 -0.09 -13.51
N VAL A 152 3.01 -0.03 -14.41
CA VAL A 152 2.52 -1.15 -15.22
C VAL A 152 3.48 -1.45 -16.37
N ALA A 153 4.19 -0.44 -16.89
CA ALA A 153 5.10 -0.59 -18.02
C ALA A 153 6.32 -1.46 -17.66
N GLY A 154 6.65 -2.39 -18.58
CA GLY A 154 7.82 -3.27 -18.45
C GLY A 154 7.66 -4.43 -17.47
N VAL A 155 6.53 -4.56 -16.77
CA VAL A 155 6.19 -5.78 -16.02
C VAL A 155 5.39 -6.68 -16.94
N ALA A 156 6.01 -7.76 -17.42
CA ALA A 156 5.29 -8.77 -18.19
C ALA A 156 4.03 -9.16 -17.42
N PHE A 157 2.89 -9.11 -18.11
CA PHE A 157 1.66 -9.64 -17.57
C PHE A 157 1.79 -11.16 -17.48
N GLU A 158 2.25 -11.66 -16.35
CA GLU A 158 2.14 -13.10 -16.04
C GLU A 158 0.70 -13.41 -15.66
N GLN A 159 -0.11 -13.91 -16.58
CA GLN A 159 -1.43 -14.45 -16.24
C GLN A 159 -1.22 -15.66 -15.30
N ASP A 160 -1.20 -15.42 -13.99
CA ASP A 160 -1.01 -16.41 -12.93
C ASP A 160 -2.33 -17.01 -12.44
N GLY A 161 -3.41 -16.82 -13.22
CA GLY A 161 -4.74 -17.35 -12.96
C GLY A 161 -5.63 -16.46 -12.08
N ILE A 162 -5.17 -15.27 -11.69
CA ILE A 162 -5.83 -14.43 -10.67
C ILE A 162 -6.27 -13.06 -11.23
N ARG A 163 -5.94 -12.70 -12.47
CA ARG A 163 -5.94 -11.29 -12.93
C ARG A 163 -7.10 -10.93 -13.86
N ASP A 164 -7.73 -9.78 -13.58
CA ASP A 164 -8.88 -9.18 -14.27
C ASP A 164 -8.63 -8.72 -15.74
N GLY A 165 -7.40 -8.86 -16.26
CA GLY A 165 -7.01 -8.52 -17.63
C GLY A 165 -6.11 -7.28 -17.77
N GLU A 166 -5.46 -7.15 -18.92
CA GLU A 166 -4.46 -6.12 -19.22
C GLU A 166 -5.06 -4.69 -19.26
N ASP A 167 -6.29 -4.54 -19.78
CA ASP A 167 -6.97 -3.25 -19.97
C ASP A 167 -7.26 -2.51 -18.65
N TYR A 168 -7.59 -3.23 -17.57
CA TYR A 168 -7.88 -2.61 -16.27
C TYR A 168 -6.61 -2.16 -15.54
N ARG A 169 -5.45 -2.75 -15.84
CA ARG A 169 -4.18 -2.35 -15.21
C ARG A 169 -3.80 -0.93 -15.62
N GLU A 170 -3.87 -0.64 -16.92
CA GLU A 170 -3.60 0.70 -17.44
C GLU A 170 -4.66 1.72 -16.96
N LEU A 171 -5.94 1.33 -16.95
CA LEU A 171 -7.01 2.20 -16.46
C LEU A 171 -6.83 2.56 -14.98
N MET A 172 -6.59 1.56 -14.12
CA MET A 172 -6.34 1.80 -12.70
C MET A 172 -5.06 2.59 -12.47
N HIS A 173 -4.01 2.36 -13.26
CA HIS A 173 -2.81 3.17 -13.20
C HIS A 173 -3.12 4.65 -13.47
N GLY A 174 -3.93 4.93 -14.50
CA GLY A 174 -4.44 6.27 -14.78
C GLY A 174 -5.21 6.87 -13.61
N TRP A 175 -6.08 6.10 -12.96
CA TRP A 175 -6.81 6.56 -11.76
C TRP A 175 -5.88 6.88 -10.58
N PHE A 176 -4.83 6.09 -10.35
CA PHE A 176 -3.85 6.40 -9.32
C PHE A 176 -3.13 7.72 -9.61
N VAL A 177 -2.65 7.93 -10.84
CA VAL A 177 -1.98 9.19 -11.24
C VAL A 177 -2.93 10.37 -11.04
N GLU A 178 -4.13 10.31 -11.61
CA GLU A 178 -5.12 11.38 -11.52
C GLU A 178 -5.44 11.72 -10.06
N GLU A 179 -5.68 10.71 -9.24
CA GLU A 179 -6.14 10.91 -7.87
C GLU A 179 -5.02 11.36 -6.92
N LEU A 180 -3.79 10.89 -7.13
CA LEU A 180 -2.60 11.40 -6.43
C LEU A 180 -2.36 12.88 -6.76
N ASP A 181 -2.44 13.26 -8.04
CA ASP A 181 -2.31 14.64 -8.49
C ASP A 181 -3.43 15.52 -7.95
N ARG A 182 -4.68 15.05 -8.02
CA ARG A 182 -5.86 15.77 -7.54
C ARG A 182 -5.81 16.04 -6.03
N ARG A 183 -5.27 15.11 -5.25
CA ARG A 183 -5.07 15.25 -3.80
C ARG A 183 -3.84 16.08 -3.44
N GLY A 184 -2.96 16.34 -4.41
CA GLY A 184 -1.69 17.05 -4.18
C GLY A 184 -0.70 16.22 -3.38
N GLU A 185 -0.79 14.89 -3.48
CA GLU A 185 0.10 13.98 -2.76
C GLU A 185 1.51 14.02 -3.33
N HIS A 186 2.52 13.84 -2.47
CA HIS A 186 3.89 13.66 -2.94
C HIS A 186 4.06 12.23 -3.43
N TRP A 187 4.33 12.05 -4.73
CA TRP A 187 4.48 10.73 -5.31
C TRP A 187 5.62 10.62 -6.32
N THR A 188 6.16 9.41 -6.44
CA THR A 188 7.21 9.04 -7.39
C THR A 188 6.80 7.81 -8.17
N LEU A 189 6.88 7.87 -9.50
CA LEU A 189 6.74 6.69 -10.37
C LEU A 189 7.97 5.78 -10.22
N VAL A 190 7.76 4.50 -9.94
CA VAL A 190 8.82 3.50 -9.96
C VAL A 190 8.62 2.55 -11.14
N THR A 191 9.52 2.66 -12.12
CA THR A 191 9.43 1.96 -13.40
C THR A 191 10.72 1.21 -13.74
N GLY A 192 10.67 0.38 -14.78
CA GLY A 192 11.80 -0.43 -15.24
C GLY A 192 11.99 -1.74 -14.48
N PRO A 193 13.15 -2.41 -14.66
CA PRO A 193 13.50 -3.64 -13.96
C PRO A 193 13.52 -3.49 -12.43
N ARG A 194 13.33 -4.61 -11.73
CA ARG A 194 13.28 -4.65 -10.25
C ARG A 194 14.42 -3.89 -9.54
N PRO A 195 15.70 -4.03 -9.93
CA PRO A 195 16.78 -3.27 -9.28
C PRO A 195 16.67 -1.75 -9.44
N GLU A 196 16.19 -1.28 -10.61
CA GLU A 196 16.02 0.14 -10.90
C GLU A 196 14.83 0.74 -10.12
N ARG A 197 13.74 -0.02 -10.01
CA ARG A 197 12.58 0.34 -9.17
C ARG A 197 13.00 0.52 -7.72
N LEU A 198 13.76 -0.43 -7.18
CA LEU A 198 14.26 -0.36 -5.80
C LEU A 198 15.21 0.83 -5.61
N ALA A 199 16.14 1.06 -6.53
CA ALA A 199 17.07 2.19 -6.44
C ALA A 199 16.33 3.54 -6.47
N THR A 200 15.35 3.69 -7.36
CA THR A 200 14.51 4.90 -7.45
C THR A 200 13.71 5.13 -6.17
N ALA A 201 13.13 4.06 -5.62
CA ALA A 201 12.37 4.12 -4.37
C ALA A 201 13.27 4.53 -3.19
N ILE A 202 14.47 3.96 -3.07
CA ILE A 202 15.43 4.30 -2.00
C ILE A 202 15.79 5.79 -2.08
N VAL A 203 16.13 6.31 -3.25
CA VAL A 203 16.46 7.74 -3.42
C VAL A 203 15.30 8.64 -2.95
N ALA A 204 14.08 8.35 -3.39
CA ALA A 204 12.91 9.16 -3.01
C ALA A 204 12.62 9.10 -1.49
N VAL A 205 12.82 7.94 -0.87
CA VAL A 205 12.63 7.77 0.58
C VAL A 205 13.76 8.46 1.36
N ASP A 206 15.01 8.40 0.92
CA ASP A 206 16.12 9.11 1.56
C ASP A 206 15.96 10.64 1.45
N GLU A 207 15.44 11.14 0.33
CA GLU A 207 15.06 12.56 0.18
C GLU A 207 13.89 12.96 1.11
N LEU A 208 12.93 12.07 1.35
CA LEU A 208 11.88 12.29 2.34
C LEU A 208 12.46 12.35 3.77
N LEU A 209 13.31 11.38 4.11
CA LEU A 209 13.89 11.24 5.44
C LEU A 209 14.89 12.36 5.76
N SER A 210 15.70 12.79 4.81
CA SER A 210 16.63 13.92 5.01
C SER A 210 15.90 15.25 5.25
N ARG A 211 14.71 15.45 4.68
CA ARG A 211 13.87 16.63 4.94
C ARG A 211 13.24 16.62 6.33
N HIS A 212 12.79 15.47 6.80
CA HIS A 212 12.05 15.34 8.07
C HIS A 212 12.96 15.04 9.26
N PHE A 213 14.08 14.37 9.01
CA PHE A 213 15.06 13.95 10.01
C PHE A 213 16.50 14.22 9.53
N PRO A 214 16.93 15.49 9.40
CA PRO A 214 18.26 15.85 8.87
C PRO A 214 19.43 15.29 9.70
N THR A 215 19.17 14.92 10.96
CA THR A 215 20.18 14.36 11.87
C THR A 215 20.18 12.82 11.90
N LEU A 216 19.25 12.17 11.20
CA LEU A 216 19.10 10.71 11.15
C LEU A 216 19.42 10.12 9.77
N ALA A 217 19.42 10.96 8.73
CA ALA A 217 19.84 10.62 7.37
C ALA A 217 21.36 10.60 7.21
#